data_AF-A0A497QCW9-F1
#
_entry.id   AF-A0A497QCW9-F1
#
_cell.length_a   1.000
_cell.length_b   1.000
_cell.length_c   1.000
_cell.angle_alpha   90.00
_cell.angle_beta   90.00
_cell.angle_gamma   90.00
#
_symmetry.space_group_name_H-M   'P 1'
#
loop_
_entity.id
_entity.type
_entity.pdbx_description
1 polymer ?
#
loop_
_entity_poly.entity_id
_entity_poly.type
_entity_poly.pdbx_seq_one_letter_code
_entity_poly.pdbx_strand_id
1 'polypeptide(L)'
;MTAATITNRLENNDPTTEVVTLTVSDGETYVSKKFGVINAAIVCANADDDAEINVTYSGATATINWASVTDKLATLVLWGRK
;
A
#
# COMPACT_ATOMS: atom_id res chain seq x y z
N MET A 1 -8.92 -12.66 -0.09
CA MET A 1 -8.00 -11.53 0.15
C MET A 1 -8.71 -10.56 1.04
N THR A 2 -8.13 -10.23 2.20
CA THR A 2 -8.69 -9.26 3.15
C THR A 2 -8.25 -7.85 2.75
N ALA A 3 -9.11 -6.86 2.95
CA ALA A 3 -8.80 -5.48 2.60
C ALA A 3 -8.02 -4.81 3.75
N ALA A 4 -6.93 -4.13 3.41
CA ALA A 4 -6.15 -3.33 4.35
C ALA A 4 -7.02 -2.27 5.03
N THR A 5 -6.79 -2.05 6.33
CA THR A 5 -7.49 -1.00 7.06
C THR A 5 -6.82 0.36 6.78
N ILE A 6 -7.58 1.31 6.25
CA ILE A 6 -7.04 2.64 5.92
C ILE A 6 -7.01 3.51 7.18
N THR A 7 -5.82 3.91 7.60
CA THR A 7 -5.64 4.77 8.78
C THR A 7 -5.60 6.24 8.40
N ASN A 8 -4.93 6.56 7.30
CA ASN A 8 -4.92 7.92 6.76
C ASN A 8 -4.67 7.90 5.25
N ARG A 9 -5.31 8.79 4.50
CA ARG A 9 -4.98 9.02 3.10
C ARG A 9 -4.37 10.41 2.99
N LEU A 10 -3.17 10.47 2.42
CA LEU A 10 -2.61 11.77 2.06
C LEU A 10 -3.24 12.17 0.72
N GLU A 11 -4.14 13.15 0.77
CA GLU A 11 -4.69 13.81 -0.41
C GLU A 11 -3.58 14.63 -1.10
N ASN A 12 -2.70 13.96 -1.84
CA ASN A 12 -1.73 14.63 -2.71
C ASN A 12 -2.44 15.05 -4.01
N ASN A 13 -2.25 16.29 -4.47
CA ASN A 13 -2.82 16.76 -5.75
C ASN A 13 -2.02 16.31 -6.98
N ASP A 14 -1.00 15.46 -6.80
CA ASP A 14 -0.27 14.85 -7.91
C ASP A 14 -1.18 13.87 -8.69
N PRO A 15 -1.35 14.04 -10.02
CA PRO A 15 -2.18 13.17 -10.85
C PRO A 15 -1.58 11.78 -11.11
N THR A 16 -0.28 11.61 -10.86
CA THR A 16 0.48 10.39 -11.14
C THR A 16 0.94 9.64 -9.90
N THR A 17 0.73 10.22 -8.71
CA THR A 17 1.16 9.65 -7.43
C THR A 17 -0.01 9.54 -6.44
N GLU A 18 -0.13 8.40 -5.77
CA GLU A 18 -1.04 8.19 -4.63
C GLU A 18 -0.23 7.76 -3.41
N VAL A 19 -0.50 8.38 -2.26
CA VAL A 19 0.16 8.05 -0.99
C VAL A 19 -0.92 7.74 0.04
N VAL A 20 -0.83 6.57 0.66
CA VAL A 20 -1.79 6.11 1.65
C VAL A 20 -1.06 5.47 2.83
N THR A 21 -1.51 5.78 4.04
CA THR A 21 -1.06 5.13 5.28
C THR A 21 -2.13 4.14 5.71
N LEU A 22 -1.72 2.89 5.86
CA LEU A 22 -2.60 1.77 6.12
C LEU A 22 -2.14 1.07 7.41
N THR A 23 -3.08 0.53 8.18
CA THR A 23 -2.81 -0.56 9.09
C THR A 23 -2.99 -1.85 8.31
N VAL A 24 -1.91 -2.61 8.17
CA VAL A 24 -1.85 -3.81 7.33
C VAL A 24 -1.33 -5.03 8.09
N SER A 25 -1.94 -6.17 7.78
CA SER A 25 -1.42 -7.52 8.05
C SER A 25 -0.95 -8.20 6.76
N ASP A 26 -0.28 -9.35 6.89
CA ASP A 26 0.27 -10.09 5.74
C ASP A 26 -0.82 -10.50 4.72
N GLY A 27 -0.57 -10.21 3.44
CA GLY A 27 -1.45 -10.54 2.33
C GLY A 27 -2.66 -9.61 2.17
N GLU A 28 -2.73 -8.52 2.93
CA GLU A 28 -3.79 -7.53 2.78
C GLU A 28 -3.63 -6.68 1.52
N THR A 29 -4.77 -6.23 1.00
CA THR A 29 -4.83 -5.55 -0.30
C THR A 29 -5.37 -4.14 -0.19
N TYR A 30 -4.87 -3.27 -1.06
CA TYR A 30 -5.35 -1.91 -1.26
C TYR A 30 -5.71 -1.70 -2.73
N VAL A 31 -6.93 -1.24 -3.01
CA VAL A 31 -7.33 -0.83 -4.35
C VAL A 31 -7.14 0.68 -4.47
N SER A 32 -6.29 1.10 -5.41
CA SER A 32 -6.02 2.51 -5.67
C SER A 32 -7.30 3.25 -6.08
N LYS A 33 -7.47 4.47 -5.58
CA LYS A 33 -8.59 5.33 -5.97
C LYS A 33 -8.27 6.22 -7.16
N LYS A 34 -6.97 6.42 -7.45
CA LYS A 34 -6.54 7.30 -8.55
C LYS A 34 -6.30 6.57 -9.86
N PHE A 35 -5.89 5.31 -9.81
CA PHE A 35 -5.37 4.57 -10.96
C PHE A 35 -6.21 3.34 -11.26
N GLY A 36 -6.57 3.14 -12.53
CA GLY A 36 -7.06 1.86 -13.04
C GLY A 36 -5.92 0.85 -13.24
N VAL A 37 -4.68 1.34 -13.41
CA VAL A 37 -3.46 0.52 -13.52
C VAL A 37 -2.31 1.14 -12.72
N ILE A 38 -1.76 0.36 -11.79
CA ILE A 38 -0.52 0.64 -11.05
C ILE A 38 0.66 0.23 -11.93
N ASN A 39 1.61 1.16 -12.11
CA ASN A 39 2.85 0.93 -12.84
C ASN A 39 4.03 0.60 -11.92
N ALA A 40 4.02 1.16 -10.70
CA ALA A 40 5.00 0.92 -9.66
C ALA A 40 4.38 1.13 -8.28
N ALA A 41 4.88 0.39 -7.28
CA ALA A 41 4.48 0.51 -5.89
C ALA A 41 5.68 0.31 -4.97
N ILE A 42 5.74 1.06 -3.89
CA ILE A 42 6.68 0.85 -2.78
C ILE A 42 5.89 0.92 -1.49
N VAL A 43 6.22 0.04 -0.53
CA VAL A 43 5.66 0.05 0.80
C VAL A 43 6.80 0.16 1.82
N CYS A 44 6.58 0.97 2.86
CA CYS A 44 7.53 1.18 3.93
C CYS A 44 6.85 0.96 5.28
N ALA A 45 7.55 0.29 6.20
CA ALA A 45 7.15 0.21 7.59
C ALA A 45 7.28 1.59 8.26
N ASN A 46 6.29 1.99 9.05
CA ASN A 46 6.33 3.25 9.81
C ASN A 46 6.87 3.08 11.24
N ALA A 47 7.45 1.91 11.53
CA ALA A 47 8.10 1.57 12.79
C ALA A 47 9.37 0.77 12.47
N ASP A 48 10.33 0.76 13.39
CA ASP A 48 11.47 -0.16 13.30
C ASP A 48 10.95 -1.60 13.35
N ASP A 49 11.21 -2.32 12.26
CA ASP A 49 10.86 -3.71 12.10
C ASP A 49 11.94 -4.41 11.28
N ASP A 50 12.44 -5.53 11.78
CA ASP A 50 13.43 -6.36 11.09
C ASP A 50 12.77 -7.27 10.05
N ALA A 51 11.43 -7.35 10.03
CA ALA A 51 10.68 -8.14 9.07
C ALA A 51 10.70 -7.51 7.67
N GLU A 52 10.93 -8.35 6.65
CA GLU A 52 10.87 -7.94 5.26
C GLU A 52 9.43 -7.54 4.88
N ILE A 53 9.30 -6.33 4.31
CA ILE A 53 8.06 -5.81 3.76
C ILE A 53 8.22 -5.62 2.25
N ASN A 54 7.25 -6.12 1.48
CA ASN A 54 7.22 -5.93 0.05
C ASN A 54 5.78 -5.72 -0.45
N VAL A 55 5.66 -5.22 -1.68
CA VAL A 55 4.37 -4.99 -2.33
C VAL A 55 4.39 -5.59 -3.73
N THR A 56 3.34 -6.33 -4.05
CA THR A 56 3.04 -6.76 -5.42
C THR A 56 1.80 -6.03 -5.90
N TYR A 57 1.58 -5.93 -7.21
CA TYR A 57 0.41 -5.22 -7.74
C TYR A 57 -0.07 -5.83 -9.05
N SER A 58 -1.38 -5.70 -9.30
CA SER A 58 -2.04 -6.10 -10.53
C SER A 58 -3.28 -5.23 -10.78
N GLY A 59 -3.37 -4.63 -11.96
CA GLY A 59 -4.40 -3.63 -12.26
C GLY A 59 -4.34 -2.48 -11.27
N ALA A 60 -5.48 -2.16 -10.63
CA ALA A 60 -5.59 -1.12 -9.61
C ALA A 60 -5.24 -1.61 -8.18
N THR A 61 -4.90 -2.89 -8.00
CA THR A 61 -4.77 -3.50 -6.68
C THR A 61 -3.31 -3.71 -6.32
N ALA A 62 -2.91 -3.20 -5.15
CA ALA A 62 -1.65 -3.51 -4.48
C ALA A 62 -1.90 -4.54 -3.36
N THR A 63 -0.98 -5.49 -3.21
CA THR A 63 -0.96 -6.51 -2.15
C THR A 63 0.29 -6.30 -1.32
N ILE A 64 0.12 -6.04 -0.03
CA ILE A 64 1.21 -5.87 0.91
C ILE A 64 1.54 -7.24 1.51
N ASN A 65 2.80 -7.66 1.39
CA ASN A 65 3.28 -8.89 2.02
C ASN A 65 4.31 -8.49 3.08
N TRP A 66 4.02 -8.83 4.33
CA TRP A 66 4.84 -8.45 5.48
C TRP A 66 4.94 -9.65 6.40
N ALA A 67 6.00 -10.44 6.19
CA ALA A 67 6.15 -11.71 6.86
C ALA A 67 6.20 -11.51 8.39
N SER A 68 5.41 -12.27 9.14
CA SER A 68 5.46 -12.33 10.61
C SER A 68 4.90 -11.13 11.39
N VAL A 69 3.93 -10.39 10.83
CA VAL A 69 3.40 -9.17 11.48
C VAL A 69 1.89 -9.24 11.74
N THR A 70 1.48 -8.95 12.98
CA THR A 70 0.12 -8.52 13.35
C THR A 70 -0.02 -7.02 13.13
N ASP A 71 -1.03 -6.58 12.37
CA ASP A 71 -1.50 -5.20 12.17
C ASP A 71 -0.48 -4.09 12.51
N LYS A 72 0.31 -3.66 11.53
CA LYS A 72 1.24 -2.53 11.66
C LYS A 72 0.93 -1.39 10.70
N LEU A 73 1.37 -0.20 11.09
CA LEU A 73 1.28 0.98 10.23
C LEU A 73 2.35 0.91 9.14
N ALA A 74 1.92 1.02 7.90
CA ALA A 74 2.78 1.14 6.73
C ALA A 74 2.33 2.31 5.86
N THR A 75 3.27 2.91 5.14
CA THR A 75 2.99 3.87 4.07
C THR A 75 3.21 3.21 2.72
N LEU A 76 2.16 3.20 1.91
CA LEU A 76 2.14 2.72 0.54
C LEU A 76 2.17 3.92 -0.41
N VAL A 77 3.14 3.91 -1.33
CA VAL A 77 3.28 4.88 -2.40
C VAL A 77 3.04 4.16 -3.73
N LEU A 78 2.10 4.67 -4.52
CA LEU A 78 1.72 4.13 -5.80
C LEU A 78 1.96 5.15 -6.91
N TRP A 79 2.43 4.67 -8.04
CA TRP A 79 2.46 5.42 -9.30
C TRP A 79 1.67 4.68 -10.36
N GLY A 80 0.88 5.42 -11.13
CA GLY A 80 -0.02 4.81 -12.10
C GLY A 80 -0.65 5.78 -13.08
N ARG A 81 -1.62 5.26 -13.82
CA ARG A 81 -2.49 6.03 -14.71
C ARG A 81 -3.94 5.62 -14.48
N LYS A 82 -4.87 6.52 -14.79
CA LYS A 82 -6.31 6.20 -14.78
C LYS A 82 -6.63 5.09 -15.76
#